data_AF-A0A7C3ZUZ9-F1
#
_entry.id   AF-A0A7C3ZUZ9-F1
#
_cell.length_a   1.000
_cell.length_b   1.000
_cell.length_c   1.000
_cell.angle_alpha   90.00
_cell.angle_beta   90.00
_cell.angle_gamma   90.00
#
_symmetry.space_group_name_H-M   'P 1'
#
loop_
_entity.id
_entity.type
_entity.pdbx_description
1 polymer ?
#
loop_
_entity_poly.entity_id
_entity_poly.type
_entity_poly.pdbx_seq_one_letter_code
_entity_poly.pdbx_strand_id
1 'polypeptide(L)'
;MMRNRSFPVILSVVGLLTLGLVPAYAQLIGSVSDVVENIGDSGKVDWTNGIVMAVGIGAPPADAVNAAQARAMAKRAAVVVAQRNLLET
;
A
#
# COMPACT_ATOMS: atom_id res chain seq x y z
N MET A 1 -2.52 66.33 2.21
CA MET A 1 -2.10 64.98 2.64
C MET A 1 -3.27 64.03 2.41
N MET A 2 -3.33 63.38 1.23
CA MET A 2 -4.46 62.50 0.84
C MET A 2 -4.07 61.04 1.08
N ARG A 3 -4.82 60.36 1.96
CA ARG A 3 -4.60 58.94 2.32
C ARG A 3 -5.21 58.06 1.22
N ASN A 4 -4.38 57.43 0.39
CA ASN A 4 -4.81 56.53 -0.68
C ASN A 4 -5.49 55.29 -0.09
N ARG A 5 -6.83 55.27 -0.17
CA ARG A 5 -7.71 54.19 0.34
C ARG A 5 -7.68 52.92 -0.51
N SER A 6 -7.06 52.95 -1.67
CA SER A 6 -6.92 51.81 -2.60
C SER A 6 -5.85 50.80 -2.18
N PHE A 7 -4.82 51.24 -1.46
CA PHE A 7 -3.72 50.38 -1.00
C PHE A 7 -4.15 49.22 -0.08
N PRO A 8 -5.00 49.43 0.96
CA PRO A 8 -5.46 48.33 1.81
C PRO A 8 -6.43 47.38 1.11
N VAL A 9 -7.16 47.83 0.08
CA VAL A 9 -8.12 47.01 -0.67
C VAL A 9 -7.39 46.04 -1.60
N ILE A 10 -6.30 46.47 -2.22
CA ILE A 10 -5.48 45.60 -3.07
C ILE A 10 -4.80 44.52 -2.22
N LEU A 11 -4.34 44.88 -1.02
CA LEU A 11 -3.67 43.95 -0.09
C LEU A 11 -4.63 42.87 0.45
N SER A 12 -5.90 43.20 0.68
CA SER A 12 -6.92 42.23 1.10
C SER A 12 -7.38 41.31 -0.03
N VAL A 13 -7.49 41.81 -1.27
CA VAL A 13 -7.84 40.98 -2.44
C VAL A 13 -6.72 39.98 -2.78
N VAL A 14 -5.46 40.41 -2.71
CA VAL A 14 -4.31 39.50 -2.92
C VAL A 14 -4.22 38.46 -1.81
N GLY A 15 -4.44 38.85 -0.55
CA GLY A 15 -4.50 37.90 0.57
C GLY A 15 -5.61 36.86 0.43
N LEU A 16 -6.77 37.25 -0.10
CA LEU A 16 -7.89 36.33 -0.35
C LEU A 16 -7.59 35.36 -1.51
N LEU A 17 -6.89 35.83 -2.55
CA LEU A 17 -6.53 35.02 -3.70
C LEU A 17 -5.47 33.96 -3.38
N THR A 18 -4.52 34.26 -2.48
CA THR A 18 -3.45 33.33 -2.10
C THR A 18 -3.89 32.29 -1.06
N LEU A 19 -4.87 32.59 -0.21
CA LEU A 19 -5.41 31.65 0.79
C LEU A 19 -6.14 30.44 0.19
N GLY A 20 -6.71 30.57 -1.01
CA GLY A 20 -7.41 29.47 -1.71
C GLY A 20 -6.50 28.51 -2.49
N LEU A 21 -5.26 28.92 -2.79
CA LEU A 21 -4.32 28.12 -3.60
C LEU A 21 -3.54 27.09 -2.77
N VAL A 22 -3.33 27.33 -1.48
CA VAL A 22 -2.54 26.44 -0.61
C VAL A 22 -3.20 25.07 -0.32
N PRO A 23 -4.51 24.95 -0.04
CA PRO A 23 -5.09 23.66 0.34
C PRO A 23 -5.21 22.66 -0.82
N ALA A 24 -5.21 23.11 -2.08
CA ALA A 24 -5.30 22.22 -3.25
C ALA A 24 -4.05 21.34 -3.44
N TYR A 25 -2.87 21.83 -3.04
CA TYR A 25 -1.62 21.05 -3.12
C TYR A 25 -1.50 20.02 -1.99
N ALA A 26 -2.22 20.19 -0.87
CA ALA A 26 -2.14 19.28 0.26
C ALA A 26 -2.86 17.94 0.01
N GLN A 27 -3.81 17.89 -0.92
CA GLN A 27 -4.62 16.70 -1.22
C GLN A 27 -3.90 15.69 -2.13
N LEU A 28 -2.76 16.05 -2.72
CA LEU A 28 -2.03 15.19 -3.66
C LEU A 28 -1.09 14.20 -2.96
N ILE A 29 -0.63 14.51 -1.75
CA ILE A 29 0.42 13.74 -1.05
C ILE A 29 -0.11 12.44 -0.42
N GLY A 30 -1.43 12.23 -0.34
CA GLY A 30 -2.04 11.08 0.35
C GLY A 30 -3.12 10.31 -0.43
N SER A 31 -3.30 10.57 -1.74
CA SER A 31 -4.42 10.00 -2.51
C SER A 31 -4.04 8.82 -3.42
N VAL A 32 -2.77 8.38 -3.41
CA VAL A 32 -2.38 7.13 -4.10
C VAL A 32 -2.57 5.97 -3.12
N SER A 33 -3.75 5.35 -3.16
CA SER A 33 -3.96 4.04 -2.55
C SER A 33 -3.32 2.98 -3.43
N ASP A 34 -2.63 2.01 -2.82
CA ASP A 34 -2.18 0.83 -3.55
C ASP A 34 -3.40 0.08 -4.11
N VAL A 35 -3.32 -0.33 -5.38
CA VAL A 35 -4.37 -1.10 -6.05
C VAL A 35 -4.03 -2.57 -5.88
N VAL A 36 -4.60 -3.19 -4.85
CA VAL A 36 -4.41 -4.60 -4.53
C VAL A 36 -5.68 -5.38 -4.84
N GLU A 37 -5.55 -6.40 -5.68
CA GLU A 37 -6.61 -7.34 -6.02
C GLU A 37 -6.36 -8.69 -5.35
N ASN A 38 -7.36 -9.25 -4.68
CA ASN A 38 -7.28 -10.59 -4.11
C ASN A 38 -7.71 -11.63 -5.16
N ILE A 39 -6.91 -12.69 -5.33
CA ILE A 39 -7.19 -13.80 -6.23
C ILE A 39 -7.41 -15.07 -5.41
N GLY A 40 -8.66 -15.54 -5.37
CA GLY A 40 -9.07 -16.63 -4.50
C GLY A 40 -8.75 -16.36 -3.02
N ASP A 41 -8.49 -17.43 -2.26
CA ASP A 41 -8.24 -17.33 -0.82
C ASP A 41 -6.77 -17.11 -0.44
N SER A 42 -5.85 -17.33 -1.39
CA SER A 42 -4.41 -17.41 -1.10
C SER A 42 -3.50 -16.60 -2.02
N GLY A 43 -4.05 -15.95 -3.06
CA GLY A 43 -3.31 -15.11 -3.99
C GLY A 43 -3.70 -13.63 -3.88
N LYS A 44 -2.79 -12.74 -4.28
CA LYS A 44 -3.06 -11.32 -4.50
C LYS A 44 -2.15 -10.72 -5.58
N VAL A 45 -2.63 -9.71 -6.28
CA VAL A 45 -1.87 -8.90 -7.23
C VAL A 45 -1.83 -7.47 -6.73
N ASP A 46 -0.63 -6.97 -6.46
CA ASP A 46 -0.35 -5.56 -6.22
C ASP A 46 -0.01 -4.90 -7.56
N TRP A 47 -1.00 -4.23 -8.14
CA TRP A 47 -0.86 -3.56 -9.43
C TRP A 47 -0.02 -2.29 -9.35
N THR A 48 0.07 -1.67 -8.16
CA THR A 48 0.89 -0.47 -7.94
C THR A 48 2.37 -0.81 -8.02
N ASN A 49 2.77 -1.91 -7.38
CA ASN A 49 4.17 -2.34 -7.34
C ASN A 49 4.52 -3.39 -8.41
N GLY A 50 3.53 -3.90 -9.15
CA GLY A 50 3.71 -4.94 -10.17
C GLY A 50 4.10 -6.30 -9.58
N ILE A 51 3.59 -6.63 -8.39
CA ILE A 51 3.97 -7.83 -7.63
C ILE A 51 2.78 -8.79 -7.54
N VAL A 52 3.02 -10.06 -7.86
CA VAL A 52 2.08 -11.15 -7.58
C VAL A 52 2.58 -11.92 -6.37
N MET A 53 1.69 -12.18 -5.40
CA MET A 53 2.00 -12.92 -4.18
C MET A 53 1.02 -14.05 -3.96
N ALA A 54 1.49 -15.18 -3.44
CA ALA A 54 0.63 -16.21 -2.88
C ALA A 54 1.16 -16.73 -1.55
N VAL A 55 0.26 -17.28 -0.73
CA VAL A 55 0.56 -17.88 0.57
C VAL A 55 0.33 -19.37 0.49
N GLY A 56 1.24 -20.16 1.08
CA GLY A 56 1.12 -21.60 1.21
C GLY A 56 1.18 -22.05 2.66
N ILE A 57 0.66 -23.24 2.92
CA ILE A 57 0.58 -23.84 4.26
C ILE A 57 1.43 -25.11 4.29
N GLY A 58 2.13 -25.34 5.39
CA GLY A 58 2.87 -26.57 5.62
C GLY A 58 2.72 -27.02 7.06
N ALA A 59 2.35 -28.28 7.26
CA ALA A 59 2.17 -28.88 8.57
C ALA A 59 3.45 -29.65 8.98
N PRO A 60 3.90 -29.54 10.24
CA PRO A 60 4.97 -30.39 10.75
C PRO A 60 4.53 -31.86 10.72
N PRO A 61 5.38 -32.78 10.23
CA PRO A 61 5.05 -34.20 10.20
C PRO A 61 5.15 -34.82 11.61
N ALA A 62 4.34 -35.85 11.87
CA ALA A 62 4.22 -36.49 13.18
C ALA A 62 5.46 -37.32 13.57
N ASP A 63 6.23 -37.77 12.58
CA ASP A 63 7.40 -38.64 12.70
C ASP A 63 8.73 -37.90 12.62
N ALA A 64 8.73 -36.57 12.80
CA ALA A 64 9.96 -35.80 12.84
C ALA A 64 10.86 -36.21 14.02
N VAL A 65 12.16 -36.41 13.74
CA VAL A 65 13.21 -36.76 14.71
C VAL A 65 13.31 -35.71 15.83
N ASN A 66 13.10 -34.44 15.50
CA ASN A 66 13.08 -33.34 16.47
C ASN A 66 12.29 -32.14 15.94
N ALA A 67 12.04 -31.17 16.83
CA ALA A 67 11.28 -29.96 16.50
C ALA A 67 11.93 -29.10 15.40
N ALA A 68 13.28 -29.08 15.31
CA ALA A 68 13.96 -28.32 14.27
C ALA A 68 13.72 -28.94 12.88
N GLN A 69 13.80 -30.26 12.77
CA GLN A 69 13.50 -30.99 11.55
C GLN A 69 12.01 -30.82 11.16
N ALA A 70 11.10 -30.92 12.13
CA ALA A 70 9.66 -30.75 11.91
C ALA A 70 9.34 -29.36 11.31
N ARG A 71 9.92 -28.29 11.88
CA ARG A 71 9.78 -26.92 11.38
C ARG A 71 10.37 -26.74 9.99
N ALA A 72 11.55 -27.33 9.75
CA ALA A 72 12.20 -27.26 8.45
C ALA A 72 11.35 -27.93 7.35
N MET A 73 10.76 -29.10 7.65
CA MET A 73 9.86 -29.80 6.73
C MET A 73 8.57 -29.00 6.49
N ALA A 74 7.94 -28.48 7.54
CA ALA A 74 6.74 -27.63 7.42
C ALA A 74 7.00 -26.40 6.54
N LYS A 75 8.13 -25.71 6.74
CA LYS A 75 8.51 -24.55 5.93
C LYS A 75 8.68 -24.92 4.44
N ARG A 76 9.32 -26.05 4.16
CA ARG A 76 9.50 -26.54 2.77
C ARG A 76 8.15 -26.82 2.11
N ALA A 77 7.24 -27.51 2.82
CA ALA A 77 5.90 -27.78 2.33
C ALA A 77 5.13 -26.47 2.05
N ALA A 78 5.19 -25.50 2.97
CA ALA A 78 4.54 -24.20 2.79
C ALA A 78 5.05 -23.46 1.52
N VAL A 79 6.35 -23.51 1.24
CA VAL A 79 6.93 -22.91 0.02
C VAL A 79 6.41 -23.60 -1.24
N VAL A 80 6.39 -24.93 -1.26
CA VAL A 80 5.87 -25.70 -2.41
C VAL A 80 4.39 -25.38 -2.66
N VAL A 81 3.58 -25.30 -1.60
CA VAL A 81 2.17 -24.93 -1.72
C VAL A 81 2.02 -23.48 -2.20
N ALA A 82 2.84 -22.54 -1.71
CA ALA A 82 2.80 -21.15 -2.18
C ALA A 82 3.14 -21.04 -3.68
N GLN A 83 4.14 -21.80 -4.14
CA GLN A 83 4.50 -21.87 -5.55
C GLN A 83 3.38 -22.46 -6.41
N ARG A 84 2.71 -23.52 -5.93
CA ARG A 84 1.54 -24.07 -6.60
C ARG A 84 0.44 -23.02 -6.71
N ASN A 85 0.12 -22.36 -5.60
CA ASN A 85 -0.93 -21.36 -5.57
C ASN A 85 -0.62 -20.21 -6.56
N LEU A 86 0.62 -19.74 -6.66
CA LEU A 86 1.04 -18.74 -7.67
C LEU A 86 0.75 -19.14 -9.13
N LEU A 87 0.66 -20.44 -9.44
CA LEU A 87 0.41 -20.94 -10.79
C LEU A 87 -1.06 -21.26 -11.05
N GLU A 88 -1.86 -21.44 -9.99
CA GLU A 88 -3.26 -21.86 -10.05
C GLU A 88 -4.26 -20.71 -9.80
N THR A 89 -3.82 -19.63 -9.15
CA THR A 89 -4.61 -18.40 -8.92
C THR A 89 -4.35 -17.37 -10.00
#